data_AF-U2FR25-F1
#
_entry.id   AF-U2FR25-F1
#
_cell.length_a   1.000
_cell.length_b   1.000
_cell.length_c   1.000
_cell.angle_alpha   90.00
_cell.angle_beta   90.00
_cell.angle_gamma   90.00
#
_symmetry.space_group_name_H-M   'P 1'
#
loop_
_entity.id
_entity.type
_entity.pdbx_description
1 polymer ?
#
loop_
_entity_poly.entity_id
_entity_poly.type
_entity_poly.pdbx_seq_one_letter_code
_entity_poly.pdbx_strand_id
1 'polypeptide(L)'
;MCVTDKLGREWAPDEGDAERALRRIAREVPLPEPQPVSPDTQQAVPGDASQAALAPAASTPMPNTHAWREAAITSRDDVRIGLDKMCRYFEQHEPSHPAPLLLRRAQRLLALDFYEIIRDLAPESLAKLDLLSGERSESNE
;
A
#
# COMPACT_ATOMS: atom_id res chain seq x y z
N MET A 1 -1.26 -9.37 26.79
CA MET A 1 -2.68 -9.57 26.42
C MET A 1 -2.67 -10.31 25.10
N CYS A 2 -3.29 -11.49 25.01
CA CYS A 2 -3.14 -12.34 23.83
C CYS A 2 -4.11 -11.88 22.74
N VAL A 3 -3.69 -11.91 21.47
CA VAL A 3 -4.55 -11.57 20.32
C VAL A 3 -5.79 -12.46 20.27
N THR A 4 -5.66 -13.70 20.74
CA THR A 4 -6.77 -14.66 20.89
C THR A 4 -7.85 -14.21 21.87
N ASP A 5 -7.54 -13.31 22.82
CA ASP A 5 -8.50 -12.76 23.78
C ASP A 5 -9.38 -11.66 23.15
N LYS A 6 -8.99 -11.12 21.99
CA LYS A 6 -9.70 -10.03 21.31
C LYS A 6 -10.40 -10.46 20.01
N LEU A 7 -9.81 -11.41 19.28
CA LEU A 7 -10.24 -11.78 17.93
C LEU A 7 -10.76 -13.22 17.81
N GLY A 8 -10.85 -13.95 18.93
CA GLY A 8 -11.24 -15.36 18.91
C GLY A 8 -10.08 -16.30 18.52
N ARG A 9 -10.27 -17.60 18.73
CA ARG A 9 -9.24 -18.63 18.47
C ARG A 9 -9.16 -19.03 17.00
N GLU A 10 -10.18 -18.71 16.22
CA GLU A 10 -10.24 -18.93 14.78
C GLU A 10 -9.28 -18.04 13.97
N TRP A 11 -8.79 -16.95 14.59
CA TRP A 11 -7.75 -16.08 14.04
C TRP A 11 -6.35 -16.40 14.59
N ALA A 12 -6.22 -17.44 15.43
CA ALA A 12 -4.91 -17.89 15.88
C ALA A 12 -4.20 -18.63 14.74
N PRO A 13 -2.96 -18.26 14.39
CA PRO A 13 -2.19 -19.02 13.42
C PRO A 13 -1.98 -20.46 13.92
N ASP A 14 -1.98 -21.43 13.00
CA ASP A 14 -1.58 -22.79 13.33
C ASP A 14 -0.14 -22.77 13.85
N GLU A 15 0.04 -23.23 15.08
CA GLU A 15 1.30 -23.11 15.82
C GLU A 15 2.44 -23.86 15.09
N GLY A 16 2.11 -24.98 14.44
CA GLY A 16 3.06 -25.80 13.70
C GLY A 16 3.51 -25.16 12.39
N ASP A 17 2.59 -24.54 11.65
CA ASP A 17 2.92 -23.88 10.39
C ASP A 17 3.67 -22.56 10.61
N ALA A 18 3.30 -21.79 11.64
CA ALA A 18 4.02 -20.57 12.03
C ALA A 18 5.46 -20.87 12.48
N GLU A 19 5.64 -21.91 13.32
CA GLU A 19 6.97 -22.33 13.76
C GLU A 19 7.83 -22.82 12.59
N ARG A 20 7.24 -23.58 11.66
CA ARG A 20 7.94 -24.07 10.46
C ARG A 20 8.39 -22.94 9.55
N ALA A 21 7.56 -21.91 9.38
CA ALA A 21 7.91 -20.72 8.62
C ALA A 21 9.08 -19.94 9.27
N LEU A 22 9.04 -19.74 10.60
CA LEU A 22 10.11 -19.06 11.35
C LEU A 22 11.43 -19.81 11.30
N ARG A 23 11.41 -21.15 11.46
CA ARG A 23 12.62 -21.99 11.36
C ARG A 23 13.25 -21.94 9.96
N ARG A 24 12.44 -21.79 8.91
CA ARG A 24 12.94 -21.60 7.55
C ARG A 24 13.65 -20.27 7.40
N ILE A 25 13.07 -19.17 7.91
CA ILE A 25 13.70 -17.84 7.89
C ILE A 25 15.01 -17.86 8.68
N ALA A 26 15.02 -18.45 9.87
CA ALA A 26 16.22 -18.51 10.73
C ALA A 26 17.38 -19.28 10.09
N ARG A 27 17.12 -20.21 9.16
CA ARG A 27 18.16 -20.92 8.39
C ARG A 27 18.75 -20.11 7.24
N GLU A 28 17.95 -19.23 6.65
CA GLU A 28 18.30 -18.49 5.44
C GLU A 28 18.86 -17.09 5.72
N VAL A 29 18.90 -16.65 6.98
CA VAL A 29 19.46 -15.36 7.40
C VAL A 29 20.90 -15.58 7.91
N PRO A 30 21.94 -15.16 7.17
CA PRO A 30 23.30 -15.12 7.68
C PRO A 30 23.38 -14.05 8.78
N LEU A 31 23.83 -14.43 9.97
CA LEU A 31 24.17 -13.46 11.01
C LEU A 31 25.41 -12.67 10.54
N PRO A 32 25.44 -11.34 10.72
CA PRO A 32 26.63 -10.55 10.42
C PRO A 32 27.78 -11.00 11.33
N GLU A 33 28.87 -11.49 10.74
CA GLU A 33 30.10 -11.77 11.48
C GLU A 33 30.71 -10.44 11.98
N PRO A 34 31.13 -10.35 13.25
CA PRO A 34 31.76 -9.15 13.79
C PRO A 34 33.12 -8.94 13.12
N GLN A 35 33.21 -7.92 12.26
CA GLN A 35 34.47 -7.47 11.67
C GLN A 35 35.35 -6.80 12.75
N PRO A 36 36.62 -7.21 12.93
CA PRO A 36 37.51 -6.55 13.88
C PRO A 36 37.95 -5.19 13.35
N VAL A 37 37.61 -4.12 14.07
CA VAL A 37 38.13 -2.78 13.80
C VAL A 37 39.58 -2.72 14.27
N SER A 38 40.51 -2.37 13.37
CA SER A 38 41.89 -2.05 13.73
C SER A 38 42.03 -0.52 13.85
N PRO A 39 42.61 0.01 14.94
CA PRO A 39 42.95 1.42 15.05
C PRO A 39 44.41 1.62 14.64
N ASP A 40 44.71 2.48 13.66
CA ASP A 40 45.95 3.26 13.73
C ASP A 40 45.88 4.58 12.92
N THR A 41 45.85 5.65 13.71
CA THR A 41 46.60 6.92 13.65
C THR A 41 46.80 7.73 12.36
N GLN A 42 46.41 9.00 12.51
CA GLN A 42 46.63 10.19 11.69
C GLN A 42 48.08 10.45 11.28
N GLN A 43 48.27 11.05 10.09
CA GLN A 43 49.24 12.14 9.96
C GLN A 43 48.80 13.17 8.91
N ALA A 44 48.80 14.44 9.34
CA ALA A 44 48.38 15.63 8.63
C ALA A 44 49.54 16.27 7.84
N VAL A 45 49.23 17.06 6.81
CA VAL A 45 49.81 18.40 6.61
C VAL A 45 48.80 19.34 5.92
N PRO A 46 48.78 20.64 6.29
CA PRO A 46 47.80 21.62 5.84
C PRO A 46 48.24 22.31 4.54
N GLY A 47 47.27 22.71 3.71
CA GLY A 47 47.46 23.57 2.55
C GLY A 47 46.35 24.63 2.51
N ASP A 48 46.76 25.88 2.67
CA ASP A 48 45.94 27.08 2.83
C ASP A 48 45.31 27.58 1.52
N ALA A 49 44.15 28.23 1.68
CA ALA A 49 43.39 29.15 0.80
C ALA A 49 43.13 28.73 -0.67
N SER A 50 41.93 28.26 -1.05
CA SER A 50 40.63 28.97 -1.13
C SER A 50 40.52 29.99 -2.27
N GLN A 51 40.06 29.52 -3.44
CA GLN A 51 39.00 30.18 -4.20
C GLN A 51 38.43 29.23 -5.26
N ALA A 52 37.43 28.44 -4.87
CA ALA A 52 36.52 27.78 -5.81
C ALA A 52 35.16 28.42 -5.65
N ALA A 53 34.69 29.04 -6.73
CA ALA A 53 33.42 29.73 -6.83
C ALA A 53 32.29 28.87 -6.23
N LEU A 54 31.60 29.44 -5.23
CA LEU A 54 30.35 28.89 -4.71
C LEU A 54 29.30 29.01 -5.81
N ALA A 55 29.15 27.94 -6.60
CA ALA A 55 27.88 27.67 -7.25
C ALA A 55 26.83 27.46 -6.15
N PRO A 56 25.66 28.11 -6.22
CA PRO A 56 24.62 27.88 -5.22
C PRO A 56 24.23 26.41 -5.27
N ALA A 57 24.46 25.70 -4.16
CA ALA A 57 23.94 24.36 -3.95
C ALA A 57 22.42 24.43 -4.15
N ALA A 58 21.94 23.83 -5.25
CA ALA A 58 20.53 23.68 -5.50
C ALA A 58 19.94 22.82 -4.38
N SER A 59 19.23 23.45 -3.46
CA SER A 59 18.47 22.76 -2.42
C SER A 59 17.50 21.80 -3.08
N THR A 60 17.73 20.50 -2.95
CA THR A 60 16.79 19.47 -3.39
C THR A 60 15.49 19.70 -2.63
N PRO A 61 14.36 20.00 -3.30
CA PRO A 61 13.10 20.21 -2.60
C PRO A 61 12.71 18.90 -1.91
N MET A 62 12.72 18.90 -0.57
CA MET A 62 12.16 17.79 0.18
C MET A 62 10.66 17.68 -0.13
N PRO A 63 10.14 16.47 -0.37
CA PRO A 63 8.72 16.28 -0.62
C PRO A 63 7.93 16.76 0.60
N ASN A 64 7.03 17.73 0.39
CA ASN A 64 6.23 18.31 1.47
C ASN A 64 5.17 17.31 1.92
N THR A 65 5.53 16.43 2.85
CA THR A 65 4.67 15.35 3.35
C THR A 65 3.36 15.86 3.97
N HIS A 66 3.38 17.11 4.46
CA HIS A 66 2.20 17.79 5.00
C HIS A 66 1.13 18.03 3.93
N ALA A 67 1.55 18.42 2.72
CA ALA A 67 0.65 18.78 1.64
C ALA A 67 -0.25 17.61 1.20
N TRP A 68 0.21 16.36 1.26
CA TRP A 68 -0.64 15.20 0.95
C TRP A 68 -1.61 14.81 2.07
N ARG A 69 -1.28 15.09 3.34
CA ARG A 69 -2.22 14.83 4.45
C ARG A 69 -3.37 15.83 4.46
N GLU A 70 -3.11 17.05 4.01
CA GLU A 70 -4.08 18.14 3.95
C GLU A 70 -4.78 18.26 2.59
N ALA A 71 -4.32 17.51 1.58
CA ALA A 71 -4.93 17.53 0.25
C ALA A 71 -6.38 17.04 0.33
N ALA A 72 -7.31 17.93 -0.02
CA ALA A 72 -8.70 17.58 -0.18
C ALA A 72 -8.90 16.72 -1.44
N ILE A 73 -9.72 15.67 -1.31
CA ILE A 73 -10.18 14.87 -2.45
C ILE A 73 -11.40 15.58 -3.04
N THR A 74 -11.29 16.08 -4.26
CA THR A 74 -12.34 16.91 -4.89
C THR A 74 -12.95 16.27 -6.14
N SER A 75 -12.29 15.25 -6.69
CA SER A 75 -12.70 14.58 -7.92
C SER A 75 -12.54 13.06 -7.85
N ARG A 76 -13.17 12.33 -8.78
CA ARG A 76 -12.95 10.88 -8.95
C ARG A 76 -11.51 10.56 -9.35
N ASP A 77 -10.83 11.48 -10.04
CA ASP A 77 -9.43 11.33 -10.42
C ASP A 77 -8.52 11.34 -9.19
N ASP A 78 -8.78 12.23 -8.24
CA ASP A 78 -8.05 12.28 -6.97
C ASP A 78 -8.19 10.96 -6.20
N VAL A 79 -9.41 10.40 -6.15
CA VAL A 79 -9.66 9.09 -5.53
C VAL A 79 -8.85 8.00 -6.21
N ARG A 80 -8.82 7.96 -7.54
CA ARG A 80 -8.05 6.96 -8.30
C ARG A 80 -6.57 7.03 -7.97
N ILE A 81 -6.00 8.23 -7.92
CA ILE A 81 -4.59 8.45 -7.57
C ILE A 81 -4.32 7.98 -6.12
N GLY A 82 -5.24 8.28 -5.20
CA GLY A 82 -5.16 7.82 -3.82
C GLY A 82 -5.14 6.30 -3.71
N LEU A 83 -6.06 5.61 -4.39
CA LEU A 83 -6.12 4.15 -4.42
C LEU A 83 -4.87 3.52 -5.05
N ASP A 84 -4.31 4.09 -6.12
CA ASP A 84 -3.06 3.61 -6.73
C ASP A 84 -1.89 3.70 -5.74
N LYS A 85 -1.77 4.82 -5.02
CA LYS A 85 -0.74 4.98 -3.97
C LYS A 85 -0.89 3.95 -2.87
N MET A 86 -2.12 3.68 -2.41
CA MET A 86 -2.39 2.66 -1.40
C MET A 86 -2.02 1.25 -1.91
N CYS A 87 -2.39 0.89 -3.15
CA CYS A 87 -1.99 -0.38 -3.76
C CYS A 87 -0.46 -0.55 -3.76
N ARG A 88 0.28 0.46 -4.25
CA ARG A 88 1.74 0.40 -4.32
C ARG A 88 2.38 0.24 -2.94
N TYR A 89 1.83 0.90 -1.92
CA TYR A 89 2.32 0.73 -0.55
C TYR A 89 2.25 -0.73 -0.11
N PHE A 90 1.07 -1.34 -0.22
CA PHE A 90 0.87 -2.74 0.18
C PHE A 90 1.69 -3.70 -0.69
N GLU A 91 1.79 -3.49 -2.00
CA GLU A 91 2.60 -4.33 -2.89
C GLU A 91 4.10 -4.32 -2.50
N GLN A 92 4.60 -3.21 -1.96
CA GLN A 92 6.00 -3.06 -1.55
C GLN A 92 6.27 -3.56 -0.12
N HIS A 93 5.37 -3.27 0.81
CA HIS A 93 5.60 -3.50 2.24
C HIS A 93 4.92 -4.76 2.77
N GLU A 94 3.81 -5.18 2.15
CA GLU A 94 3.00 -6.32 2.56
C GLU A 94 2.46 -7.10 1.34
N PRO A 95 3.32 -7.74 0.51
CA PRO A 95 2.92 -8.33 -0.76
C PRO A 95 1.89 -9.46 -0.64
N SER A 96 1.80 -10.11 0.51
CA SER A 96 0.80 -11.16 0.80
C SER A 96 -0.53 -10.61 1.33
N HIS A 97 -0.64 -9.30 1.52
CA HIS A 97 -1.85 -8.66 2.03
C HIS A 97 -2.96 -8.68 0.96
N PRO A 98 -4.24 -8.90 1.32
CA PRO A 98 -5.33 -8.99 0.33
C PRO A 98 -5.80 -7.62 -0.20
N ALA A 99 -5.49 -6.51 0.47
CA ALA A 99 -5.98 -5.18 0.09
C ALA A 99 -5.65 -4.74 -1.35
N PRO A 100 -4.44 -4.96 -1.93
CA PRO A 100 -4.18 -4.61 -3.33
C PRO A 100 -5.22 -5.17 -4.30
N LEU A 101 -5.66 -6.41 -4.11
CA LEU A 101 -6.69 -7.03 -4.95
C LEU A 101 -8.03 -6.28 -4.83
N LEU A 102 -8.44 -5.98 -3.60
CA LEU A 102 -9.72 -5.30 -3.31
C LEU A 102 -9.71 -3.85 -3.78
N LEU A 103 -8.60 -3.13 -3.57
CA LEU A 103 -8.42 -1.75 -3.99
C LEU A 103 -8.42 -1.63 -5.53
N ARG A 104 -7.75 -2.56 -6.24
CA ARG A 104 -7.84 -2.63 -7.71
C ARG A 104 -9.27 -2.90 -8.19
N ARG A 105 -10.03 -3.74 -7.47
CA ARG A 105 -11.46 -3.94 -7.77
C ARG A 105 -12.24 -2.65 -7.58
N ALA A 106 -12.06 -1.95 -6.46
CA ALA A 106 -12.70 -0.66 -6.20
C ALA A 106 -12.36 0.40 -7.28
N GLN A 107 -11.10 0.45 -7.74
CA GLN A 107 -10.69 1.32 -8.85
C GLN A 107 -11.46 1.04 -10.14
N ARG A 108 -11.70 -0.23 -10.49
CA ARG A 108 -12.47 -0.58 -11.70
C ARG A 108 -13.94 -0.16 -11.57
N LEU A 109 -14.53 -0.35 -10.39
CA LEU A 109 -15.93 0.05 -10.12
C LEU A 109 -16.12 1.58 -10.15
N LEU A 110 -15.09 2.38 -9.86
CA LEU A 110 -15.12 3.84 -9.98
C LEU A 110 -15.25 4.37 -11.42
N ALA A 111 -15.28 3.53 -12.45
CA ALA A 111 -15.62 3.98 -13.81
C ALA A 111 -17.03 3.59 -14.23
N LEU A 112 -17.69 2.73 -13.45
CA LEU A 112 -18.95 2.10 -13.81
C LEU A 112 -20.15 2.87 -13.23
N ASP A 113 -21.28 2.73 -13.92
CA ASP A 113 -22.56 3.14 -13.38
C ASP A 113 -23.11 2.11 -12.37
N PHE A 114 -24.17 2.48 -11.66
CA PHE A 114 -24.74 1.61 -10.62
C PHE A 114 -25.21 0.24 -11.16
N TYR A 115 -25.80 0.19 -12.36
CA TYR A 115 -26.30 -1.06 -12.95
C TYR A 115 -25.14 -1.97 -13.36
N GLU A 116 -24.09 -1.39 -13.94
CA GLU A 116 -22.84 -2.06 -14.28
C GLU A 116 -22.12 -2.60 -13.04
N ILE A 117 -22.09 -1.81 -11.95
CA ILE A 117 -21.53 -2.25 -10.66
C ILE A 117 -22.28 -3.49 -10.13
N ILE A 118 -23.62 -3.46 -10.17
CA ILE A 118 -24.42 -4.59 -9.66
C ILE A 118 -24.27 -5.82 -10.56
N ARG A 119 -24.20 -5.64 -11.88
CA ARG A 119 -23.89 -6.72 -12.82
C ARG A 119 -22.53 -7.38 -12.50
N ASP A 120 -21.53 -6.60 -12.09
CA ASP A 120 -20.20 -7.11 -11.75
C ASP A 120 -20.11 -7.78 -10.37
N LEU A 121 -20.84 -7.26 -9.39
CA LEU A 121 -20.78 -7.72 -8.00
C LEU A 121 -21.77 -8.84 -7.67
N ALA A 122 -23.00 -8.75 -8.18
CA ALA A 122 -24.14 -9.57 -7.79
C ALA A 122 -25.14 -9.70 -8.96
N PRO A 123 -24.80 -10.46 -10.03
CA PRO A 123 -25.63 -10.55 -11.23
C PRO A 123 -27.05 -11.06 -10.95
N GLU A 124 -27.24 -11.92 -9.95
CA GLU A 124 -28.54 -12.41 -9.49
C GLU A 124 -29.44 -11.31 -8.88
N SER A 125 -28.87 -10.16 -8.53
CA SER A 125 -29.61 -9.01 -8.00
C SER A 125 -30.17 -8.10 -9.10
N LEU A 126 -29.79 -8.31 -10.37
CA LEU A 126 -30.30 -7.51 -11.50
C LEU A 126 -31.82 -7.62 -11.66
N ALA A 127 -32.37 -8.83 -11.57
CA ALA A 127 -33.82 -9.04 -11.67
C ALA A 127 -34.60 -8.28 -10.58
N LYS A 128 -34.02 -8.09 -9.40
CA LYS A 128 -34.61 -7.30 -8.31
C LYS A 128 -34.54 -5.80 -8.61
N LEU A 129 -33.46 -5.34 -9.24
CA LEU A 129 -33.33 -3.96 -9.69
C LEU A 129 -34.29 -3.62 -10.82
N ASP A 130 -34.51 -4.53 -11.76
CA ASP A 130 -35.44 -4.33 -12.87
C ASP A 130 -36.88 -4.15 -12.33
N LEU A 131 -37.27 -4.97 -11.33
CA LEU A 131 -38.55 -4.84 -10.63
C LEU A 131 -38.71 -3.48 -9.90
N LEU A 132 -37.64 -2.97 -9.28
CA LEU A 132 -37.64 -1.69 -8.56
C LEU A 132 -37.57 -0.48 -9.50
N SER A 133 -36.88 -0.63 -10.63
CA SER A 133 -36.68 0.45 -11.61
C SER A 133 -37.93 0.69 -12.45
N GLY A 134 -38.97 -0.15 -12.29
CA GLY A 134 -40.21 -0.06 -13.04
C GLY A 134 -39.93 -0.32 -14.50
N GLU A 135 -39.89 -1.59 -14.90
CA GLU A 135 -39.91 -1.89 -16.34
C GLU A 135 -41.07 -1.11 -16.98
N ARG A 136 -40.74 -0.41 -18.07
CA ARG A 136 -41.69 0.22 -19.00
C ARG A 136 -42.58 -0.86 -19.61
N SER A 137 -43.51 -1.40 -18.82
CA SER A 137 -44.62 -2.21 -19.27
C SER A 137 -45.79 -1.29 -19.57
N GLU A 138 -45.61 -0.40 -20.55
CA GLU A 138 -46.73 0.09 -21.34
C GLU A 138 -46.69 -0.70 -22.65
N SER A 139 -47.08 -1.97 -22.56
CA SER A 139 -47.66 -2.65 -23.71
C SER A 139 -49.04 -2.04 -23.90
N ASN A 140 -49.09 -0.94 -24.64
CA ASN A 140 -50.32 -0.44 -25.26
C ASN A 140 -50.81 -1.51 -26.24
N GLU A 141 -51.83 -2.28 -25.85
CA GLU A 141 -53.14 -2.37 -26.54
C GLU A 141 -54.16 -3.18 -25.72
#